data_AF-A0AAT9FPB1-F1
#
_entry.id   AF-A0AAT9FPB1-F1
#
_cell.length_a   1.000
_cell.length_b   1.000
_cell.length_c   1.000
_cell.angle_alpha   90.00
_cell.angle_beta   90.00
_cell.angle_gamma   90.00
#
_symmetry.space_group_name_H-M   'P 1'
#
loop_
_entity.id
_entity.type
_entity.pdbx_description
1 polymer ?
#
loop_
_entity_poly.entity_id
_entity_poly.type
_entity_poly.pdbx_seq_one_letter_code
_entity_poly.pdbx_strand_id
1 'polypeptide(L)'
;MKKIRTAQGTVLRWAGYFVAFYFSSYFLLSSMGTYGPAAYGTNGIKSYRWYPRGIGVGHPSTYVIGIVYSPLWALDRAHWHTREKSRTGQYPKTDDYPW
;
A
#
# COMPACT_ATOMS: atom_id res chain seq x y z
N MET A 1 -22.88 -34.61 -16.16
CA MET A 1 -22.46 -33.27 -16.65
C MET A 1 -22.98 -32.06 -15.84
N LYS A 2 -24.12 -32.12 -15.11
CA LYS A 2 -24.63 -30.97 -14.30
C LYS A 2 -23.70 -30.53 -13.14
N LYS A 3 -23.08 -31.47 -12.41
CA LYS A 3 -22.24 -31.17 -11.23
C LYS A 3 -21.03 -30.26 -11.51
N ILE A 4 -20.46 -30.33 -12.71
CA ILE A 4 -19.25 -29.55 -13.08
C ILE A 4 -19.58 -28.06 -13.26
N ARG A 5 -20.74 -27.73 -13.85
CA ARG A 5 -21.18 -26.34 -14.04
C ARG A 5 -21.49 -25.63 -12.71
N THR A 6 -22.04 -26.35 -11.73
CA THR A 6 -22.34 -25.81 -10.40
C THR A 6 -21.06 -25.55 -9.58
N ALA A 7 -20.04 -26.39 -9.73
CA ALA A 7 -18.74 -26.19 -9.09
C ALA A 7 -18.03 -24.94 -9.65
N GLN A 8 -18.06 -24.74 -10.98
CA GLN A 8 -17.49 -23.56 -11.62
C GLN A 8 -18.14 -22.26 -11.16
N GLY A 9 -19.48 -22.21 -11.05
CA GLY A 9 -20.19 -21.03 -10.55
C GLY A 9 -19.83 -20.70 -9.09
N THR A 10 -19.64 -21.73 -8.26
CA THR A 10 -19.23 -21.55 -6.86
C THR A 10 -17.81 -20.98 -6.75
N VAL A 11 -16.86 -21.52 -7.52
CA VAL A 11 -15.47 -21.03 -7.52
C VAL A 11 -15.38 -19.58 -7.97
N LEU A 12 -16.06 -19.21 -9.06
CA LEU A 12 -16.07 -17.83 -9.55
C LEU A 12 -16.64 -16.85 -8.51
N ARG A 13 -17.69 -17.26 -7.79
CA ARG A 13 -18.29 -16.44 -6.73
C ARG A 13 -17.30 -16.20 -5.58
N TRP A 14 -16.61 -17.25 -5.13
CA TRP A 14 -15.59 -17.11 -4.08
C TRP A 14 -14.40 -16.28 -4.54
N ALA A 15 -13.96 -16.44 -5.78
CA ALA A 15 -12.91 -15.61 -6.36
C ALA A 15 -13.33 -14.13 -6.39
N GLY A 16 -14.58 -13.83 -6.76
CA GLY A 16 -15.14 -12.48 -6.72
C GLY A 16 -15.11 -11.87 -5.31
N TYR A 17 -15.57 -12.61 -4.30
CA TYR A 17 -15.52 -12.14 -2.91
C TYR A 17 -14.09 -11.95 -2.41
N PHE A 18 -13.17 -12.85 -2.78
CA PHE A 18 -11.76 -12.71 -2.42
C PHE A 18 -11.15 -11.45 -3.01
N VAL A 19 -11.42 -11.17 -4.29
CA VAL A 19 -10.95 -9.94 -4.96
C VAL A 19 -11.54 -8.71 -4.27
N ALA A 20 -12.86 -8.66 -4.04
CA ALA A 20 -13.50 -7.53 -3.38
C ALA A 20 -12.94 -7.29 -1.97
N PHE A 21 -12.71 -8.37 -1.20
CA PHE A 21 -12.08 -8.30 0.11
C PHE A 21 -10.66 -7.75 0.02
N TYR A 22 -9.84 -8.27 -0.91
CA TYR A 22 -8.46 -7.85 -1.13
C TYR A 22 -8.33 -6.35 -1.45
N PHE A 23 -9.20 -5.81 -2.31
CA PHE A 23 -9.22 -4.37 -2.60
C PHE A 23 -9.72 -3.55 -1.42
N SER A 24 -10.77 -4.00 -0.74
CA SER A 24 -11.36 -3.27 0.40
C SER A 24 -10.41 -3.20 1.59
N SER A 25 -9.71 -4.30 1.89
CA SER A 25 -8.71 -4.34 2.96
C SER A 25 -7.52 -3.46 2.63
N TYR A 26 -7.04 -3.46 1.38
CA TYR A 26 -6.01 -2.52 0.94
C TYR A 26 -6.46 -1.07 1.09
N PHE A 27 -7.67 -0.74 0.64
CA PHE A 27 -8.20 0.62 0.74
C PHE A 27 -8.24 1.09 2.20
N LEU A 28 -8.71 0.24 3.12
CA LEU A 28 -8.72 0.56 4.55
C LEU A 28 -7.30 0.81 5.08
N LEU A 29 -6.34 -0.07 4.76
CA LEU A 29 -4.94 0.09 5.17
C LEU A 29 -4.30 1.34 4.57
N SER A 30 -4.57 1.63 3.29
CA SER A 30 -4.06 2.81 2.61
C SER A 30 -4.66 4.07 3.20
N SER A 31 -5.97 4.11 3.49
CA SER A 31 -6.60 5.30 4.12
C SER A 31 -6.02 5.67 5.49
N MET A 32 -5.47 4.69 6.21
CA MET A 32 -4.79 4.87 7.50
C MET A 32 -3.27 4.96 7.37
N GLY A 33 -2.77 5.06 6.14
CA GLY A 33 -1.36 5.15 5.81
C GLY A 33 -0.74 6.49 6.17
N THR A 34 0.56 6.57 5.99
CA THR A 34 1.34 7.80 6.23
C THR A 34 2.47 7.94 5.23
N TYR A 35 2.93 9.17 5.00
CA TYR A 35 4.18 9.38 4.29
C TYR A 35 5.35 9.15 5.25
N GLY A 36 6.24 8.23 4.87
CA GLY A 36 7.42 7.87 5.64
C GLY A 36 8.69 7.95 4.78
N PRO A 37 9.87 7.85 5.41
CA PRO A 37 11.13 7.86 4.69
C PRO A 37 11.27 6.65 3.76
N ALA A 38 11.59 6.91 2.50
CA ALA A 38 11.73 5.89 1.46
C ALA A 38 13.17 5.59 1.06
N ALA A 39 14.05 6.59 1.21
CA ALA A 39 15.48 6.46 0.98
C ALA A 39 16.23 7.30 1.99
N TYR A 40 17.28 6.71 2.57
CA TYR A 40 18.23 7.38 3.44
C TYR A 40 19.55 7.54 2.68
N GLY A 41 20.16 8.72 2.77
CA GLY A 41 21.52 8.96 2.28
C GLY A 41 22.43 9.36 3.43
N THR A 42 23.68 9.67 3.12
CA THR A 42 24.70 10.04 4.12
C THR A 42 24.33 11.26 4.96
N ASN A 43 23.55 12.19 4.41
CA ASN A 43 23.04 13.38 5.10
C ASN A 43 21.51 13.28 5.26
N GLY A 44 21.01 12.22 5.89
CA GLY A 44 19.58 12.07 6.24
C GLY A 44 18.66 11.58 5.11
N ILE A 45 17.36 11.78 5.31
CA ILE A 45 16.29 11.28 4.45
C ILE A 45 16.34 11.98 3.08
N LYS A 46 16.32 11.22 1.98
CA LYS A 46 16.40 11.75 0.61
C LYS A 46 15.07 11.77 -0.12
N SER A 47 14.14 10.93 0.32
CA SER A 47 12.80 10.92 -0.24
C SER A 47 11.81 10.35 0.76
N TYR A 48 10.58 10.84 0.67
CA TYR A 48 9.43 10.27 1.34
C TYR A 48 8.58 9.50 0.34
N ARG A 49 7.79 8.56 0.84
CA ARG A 49 6.85 7.76 0.08
C ARG A 49 5.65 7.44 0.95
N TRP A 50 4.50 7.24 0.32
CA TRP A 50 3.32 6.72 0.99
C TRP A 50 3.48 5.27 1.42
N TYR A 51 3.06 4.99 2.64
CA TYR A 51 3.09 3.69 3.27
C TYR A 51 1.71 3.39 3.87
N PRO A 52 0.95 2.42 3.33
CA PRO A 52 -0.26 1.93 3.99
C PRO A 52 0.04 1.46 5.41
N ARG A 53 -0.95 1.52 6.32
CA ARG A 53 -0.74 1.12 7.72
C ARG A 53 -0.18 -0.30 7.81
N GLY A 54 0.89 -0.47 8.60
CA GLY A 54 1.56 -1.77 8.76
C GLY A 54 2.51 -2.17 7.64
N ILE A 55 2.65 -1.33 6.60
CA ILE A 55 3.69 -1.39 5.57
C ILE A 55 4.63 -0.20 5.84
N GLY A 56 5.96 -0.37 5.80
CA GLY A 56 6.92 0.72 6.01
C GLY A 56 7.85 0.61 7.23
N VAL A 57 8.86 1.49 7.28
CA VAL A 57 9.95 1.44 8.26
C VAL A 57 9.40 1.55 9.69
N GLY A 58 9.79 0.61 10.57
CA GLY A 58 9.38 0.59 11.98
C GLY A 58 8.27 -0.41 12.35
N HIS A 59 7.69 -1.13 11.38
CA HIS A 59 6.70 -2.18 11.67
C HIS A 59 7.30 -3.59 11.45
N PRO A 60 7.33 -4.48 12.46
CA PRO A 60 7.90 -5.83 12.31
C PRO A 60 7.05 -6.74 11.39
N SER A 61 5.76 -6.44 11.20
CA SER A 61 4.84 -7.17 10.31
C SER A 61 4.92 -6.76 8.82
N THR A 62 5.88 -5.89 8.47
CA THR A 62 5.96 -5.24 7.15
C THR A 62 6.12 -6.17 5.97
N TYR A 63 6.85 -7.27 6.13
CA TYR A 63 7.34 -7.99 4.95
C TYR A 63 6.22 -8.74 4.22
N VAL A 64 5.39 -9.49 4.96
CA VAL A 64 4.31 -10.29 4.37
C VAL A 64 3.20 -9.39 3.83
N ILE A 65 2.75 -8.41 4.62
CA ILE A 65 1.70 -7.46 4.20
C ILE A 65 2.19 -6.64 3.00
N GLY A 66 3.45 -6.21 3.04
CA GLY A 66 4.10 -5.51 1.93
C GLY A 66 4.14 -6.31 0.64
N ILE A 67 4.45 -7.61 0.70
CA ILE A 67 4.44 -8.49 -0.48
C ILE A 67 3.02 -8.68 -1.02
N VAL A 68 2.07 -9.04 -0.14
CA VAL A 68 0.67 -9.32 -0.50
C VAL A 68 0.01 -8.12 -1.18
N TYR A 69 0.27 -6.92 -0.69
CA TYR A 69 -0.30 -5.70 -1.26
C TYR A 69 0.63 -4.94 -2.22
N SER A 70 1.79 -5.51 -2.57
CA SER A 70 2.76 -4.83 -3.44
C SER A 70 2.20 -4.36 -4.79
N PRO A 71 1.30 -5.10 -5.49
CA PRO A 71 0.74 -4.63 -6.75
C PRO A 71 -0.17 -3.42 -6.57
N LEU A 72 -1.07 -3.46 -5.59
CA LEU A 72 -1.95 -2.34 -5.28
C LEU A 72 -1.18 -1.12 -4.78
N TRP A 73 -0.14 -1.34 -3.97
CA TRP A 73 0.72 -0.26 -3.49
C TRP A 73 1.56 0.38 -4.59
N ALA A 74 1.94 -0.37 -5.62
CA ALA A 74 2.58 0.20 -6.81
C ALA A 74 1.61 1.11 -7.58
N LEU A 75 0.38 0.64 -7.84
CA LEU A 75 -0.65 1.43 -8.52
C LEU A 75 -1.06 2.67 -7.73
N ASP A 76 -1.22 2.52 -6.42
CA ASP A 76 -1.59 3.60 -5.51
C ASP A 76 -0.56 4.75 -5.56
N ARG A 77 0.72 4.41 -5.51
CA ARG A 77 1.80 5.41 -5.63
C ARG A 77 1.96 6.00 -7.03
N ALA A 78 1.50 5.30 -8.07
CA ALA A 78 1.54 5.81 -9.44
C ALA A 78 0.41 6.81 -9.71
N HIS A 79 -0.76 6.65 -9.08
CA HIS A 79 -1.97 7.39 -9.44
C HIS A 79 -2.55 8.26 -8.33
N TRP A 80 -2.51 7.84 -7.06
CA TRP A 80 -3.13 8.56 -5.95
C TRP A 80 -2.11 9.23 -5.03
N HIS A 81 -1.11 8.48 -4.57
CA HIS A 81 -0.09 8.94 -3.61
C HIS A 81 1.26 9.14 -4.29
N THR A 82 1.26 10.04 -5.29
CA THR A 82 2.42 10.28 -6.15
C THR A 82 3.56 11.00 -5.43
N ARG A 83 4.77 10.85 -5.96
CA ARG A 83 5.97 11.54 -5.45
C ARG A 83 5.85 13.07 -5.49
N GLU A 84 5.04 13.61 -6.38
CA GLU A 84 4.81 15.05 -6.45
C GLU A 84 4.00 15.55 -5.26
N LYS A 85 2.99 14.78 -4.81
CA LYS A 85 2.22 15.09 -3.60
C LYS A 85 3.03 15.01 -2.32
N SER A 86 4.14 14.27 -2.30
CA SER A 86 5.10 14.34 -1.20
C SER A 86 5.96 15.61 -1.24
N ARG A 87 6.02 16.34 -2.37
CA ARG A 87 6.83 17.56 -2.56
C ARG A 87 6.00 18.85 -2.43
N THR A 88 4.67 18.79 -2.47
CA THR A 88 3.79 19.96 -2.37
C THR A 88 3.66 20.54 -0.95
N GLY A 89 4.30 19.95 0.07
CA GLY A 89 4.34 20.51 1.43
C GLY A 89 3.11 20.22 2.30
N GLN A 90 2.22 19.32 1.86
CA GLN A 90 1.13 18.80 2.71
C GLN A 90 1.61 17.84 3.81
N TYR A 91 2.89 17.43 3.77
CA TYR A 91 3.51 16.51 4.71
C TYR A 91 4.91 17.01 5.06
N PRO A 92 5.42 16.75 6.27
CA PRO A 92 6.67 17.31 6.75
C PRO A 92 7.80 17.03 5.76
N LYS A 93 8.45 18.09 5.31
CA LYS A 93 9.62 17.97 4.43
C LYS A 93 10.84 17.69 5.30
N THR A 94 11.92 17.27 4.65
CA THR A 94 13.27 17.06 5.20
C THR A 94 13.81 18.19 6.08
N ASP A 95 13.14 19.34 6.11
CA ASP A 95 13.61 20.59 6.69
C ASP A 95 12.88 20.89 8.02
N ASP A 96 11.84 20.11 8.36
CA ASP A 96 11.01 20.27 9.57
C ASP A 96 11.48 19.42 10.77
N TYR A 97 12.62 18.74 10.66
CA TYR A 97 13.21 17.98 11.76
C TYR A 97 14.57 18.57 12.15
N PRO A 98 14.71 19.14 13.36
CA PRO A 98 15.98 19.67 13.86
C PRO A 98 16.83 18.53 14.43
N TRP A 99 17.38 17.68 13.56
CA TRP A 99 18.53 16.81 13.86
C TRP A 99 19.21 16.29 12.60
#